data_AF-A0A1U7J397-F1
#
_entry.id   AF-A0A1U7J397-F1
#
_cell.length_a   1.000
_cell.length_b   1.000
_cell.length_c   1.000
_cell.angle_alpha   90.00
_cell.angle_beta   90.00
_cell.angle_gamma   90.00
#
_symmetry.space_group_name_H-M   'P 1'
#
loop_
_entity.id
_entity.type
_entity.pdbx_description
1 polymer ?
#
loop_
_entity_poly.entity_id
_entity_poly.type
_entity_poly.pdbx_seq_one_letter_code
_entity_poly.pdbx_strand_id
1 'polypeptide(L)'
;MLTIRCQLTADDYVKAQYLHIRPSPWVKYLALGLLGLSLVVLVSGTLSPFLLTNLLIAALPILFFAIIYGFILVVIVPSKTRRVFAQQKSLQAQYEIVISPDTIETTSEQGTSRMAIADFYKYKVGKDLVLLYQSQALFHMFPRRVFDSETDFKQFLTYLEANLGHPRN
;
A
#
# COMPACT_ATOMS: atom_id res chain seq x y z
N MET A 1 18.16 14.48 -15.16
CA MET A 1 17.58 13.35 -15.92
C MET A 1 18.09 12.09 -15.25
N LEU A 2 17.20 11.25 -14.73
CA LEU A 2 17.54 10.03 -13.99
C LEU A 2 17.04 8.84 -14.80
N THR A 3 17.91 7.87 -15.08
CA THR A 3 17.56 6.65 -15.82
C THR A 3 17.68 5.47 -14.88
N ILE A 4 16.62 4.66 -14.80
CA ILE A 4 16.49 3.56 -13.84
C ILE A 4 16.12 2.30 -14.61
N ARG A 5 16.86 1.21 -14.42
CA ARG A 5 16.51 -0.10 -14.97
C ARG A 5 15.85 -0.93 -13.87
N CYS A 6 14.62 -1.36 -14.14
CA CYS A 6 13.81 -2.06 -13.17
C CYS A 6 13.39 -3.43 -13.70
N GLN A 7 13.54 -4.43 -12.84
CA GLN A 7 12.89 -5.72 -12.99
C GLN A 7 12.15 -6.01 -11.69
N LEU A 8 10.83 -6.08 -11.74
CA LEU A 8 10.02 -6.32 -10.55
C LEU A 8 10.14 -7.77 -10.10
N THR A 9 10.06 -7.96 -8.79
CA THR A 9 9.90 -9.29 -8.19
C THR A 9 8.49 -9.45 -7.64
N ALA A 10 8.07 -10.69 -7.43
CA ALA A 10 6.78 -10.98 -6.80
C ALA A 10 6.66 -10.33 -5.41
N ASP A 11 7.76 -10.24 -4.67
CA ASP A 11 7.80 -9.63 -3.34
C ASP A 11 7.60 -8.12 -3.40
N ASP A 12 8.14 -7.44 -4.41
CA ASP A 12 7.89 -6.01 -4.64
C ASP A 12 6.40 -5.75 -4.92
N TYR A 13 5.77 -6.62 -5.69
CA TYR A 13 4.33 -6.51 -6.00
C TYR A 13 3.46 -6.74 -4.75
N VAL A 14 3.84 -7.69 -3.88
CA VAL A 14 3.18 -7.90 -2.59
C VAL A 14 3.32 -6.67 -1.68
N LYS A 15 4.52 -6.10 -1.58
CA LYS A 15 4.76 -4.88 -0.80
C LYS A 15 3.98 -3.68 -1.36
N ALA A 16 3.89 -3.56 -2.69
CA ALA A 16 3.10 -2.53 -3.35
C ALA A 16 1.62 -2.67 -2.98
N GLN A 17 1.10 -3.90 -2.99
CA GLN A 17 -0.28 -4.16 -2.61
C GLN A 17 -0.56 -3.81 -1.14
N TYR A 18 0.35 -4.14 -0.22
CA TYR A 18 0.20 -3.74 1.17
C TYR A 18 0.22 -2.22 1.36
N LEU A 19 1.10 -1.51 0.64
CA LEU A 19 1.15 -0.05 0.70
C LEU A 19 -0.10 0.60 0.09
N HIS A 20 -0.67 -0.02 -0.94
CA HIS A 20 -1.93 0.40 -1.55
C HIS A 20 -3.13 0.18 -0.60
N ILE A 21 -3.23 -1.00 0.02
CA ILE A 21 -4.33 -1.38 0.93
C ILE A 21 -4.21 -0.69 2.30
N ARG A 22 -3.02 -0.16 2.64
CA ARG A 22 -2.70 0.41 3.96
C ARG A 22 -3.90 1.18 4.52
N PRO A 23 -4.53 0.69 5.60
CA PRO A 23 -5.82 1.19 6.02
C PRO A 23 -5.69 2.67 6.36
N SER A 24 -6.59 3.46 5.78
CA SER A 24 -6.68 4.88 6.06
C SER A 24 -6.92 5.07 7.58
N PRO A 25 -6.38 6.15 8.19
CA PRO A 25 -6.46 6.37 9.64
C PRO A 25 -7.89 6.29 10.21
N TRP A 26 -8.93 6.50 9.41
CA TRP A 26 -10.33 6.31 9.82
C TRP A 26 -10.64 4.90 10.32
N VAL A 27 -10.00 3.86 9.77
CA VAL A 27 -10.20 2.47 10.22
C VAL A 27 -9.68 2.30 11.65
N LYS A 28 -8.61 3.03 12.03
CA LYS A 28 -8.12 3.06 13.42
C LYS A 28 -9.15 3.70 14.34
N TYR A 29 -9.76 4.82 13.91
CA TYR A 29 -10.83 5.47 14.69
C TYR A 29 -12.08 4.61 14.80
N LEU A 30 -12.46 3.89 13.74
CA LEU A 30 -13.55 2.92 13.77
C LEU A 30 -13.25 1.79 14.76
N ALA A 31 -12.03 1.23 14.72
CA ALA A 31 -11.60 0.21 15.68
C ALA A 31 -11.64 0.73 17.12
N LEU A 32 -11.17 1.96 17.37
CA LEU A 32 -11.28 2.64 18.67
C LEU A 32 -12.73 2.84 19.11
N GLY A 33 -13.62 3.22 18.19
CA GLY A 33 -15.06 3.37 18.47
C GLY A 33 -15.72 2.04 18.84
N LEU A 34 -15.41 0.97 18.12
CA LEU A 34 -15.88 -0.39 18.44
C LEU A 34 -15.35 -0.88 19.80
N LEU A 35 -14.09 -0.55 20.10
CA LEU A 35 -13.46 -0.88 21.38
C LEU A 35 -14.11 -0.09 22.52
N GLY A 36 -14.43 1.19 22.31
CA GLY A 36 -15.19 2.01 23.25
C GLY A 36 -16.61 1.48 23.48
N LEU A 37 -17.31 1.07 22.42
CA LEU A 37 -18.64 0.45 22.52
C LEU A 37 -18.60 -0.85 23.31
N SER A 38 -17.60 -1.70 23.05
CA SER A 38 -17.34 -2.91 23.83
C SER A 38 -17.14 -2.61 25.30
N LEU A 39 -16.39 -1.55 25.62
CA LEU A 39 -16.12 -1.12 26.99
C LEU A 39 -17.39 -0.62 27.70
N VAL A 40 -18.28 0.08 27.00
CA VAL A 40 -19.58 0.51 27.51
C VAL A 40 -20.48 -0.69 27.85
N VAL A 41 -20.53 -1.71 26.98
CA VAL A 41 -21.26 -2.96 27.24
C VAL A 41 -20.68 -3.70 28.46
N LEU A 42 -19.36 -3.64 28.63
CA LEU A 42 -18.64 -4.24 29.75
C LEU A 42 -19.02 -3.55 31.08
N VAL A 43 -19.02 -2.22 31.11
CA VAL A 43 -19.38 -1.41 32.28
C VAL A 43 -20.87 -1.47 32.60
N SER A 44 -21.76 -1.52 31.62
CA SER A 44 -23.19 -1.73 31.90
C SER A 44 -23.46 -3.14 32.45
N GLY A 45 -22.63 -4.12 32.07
CA GLY A 45 -22.66 -5.48 32.58
C GLY A 45 -22.16 -5.66 34.03
N THR A 46 -21.43 -4.69 34.62
CA THR A 46 -20.89 -4.82 36.00
C THR A 46 -21.96 -4.74 37.09
N LEU A 47 -23.19 -4.35 36.76
CA LEU A 47 -24.34 -4.37 37.67
C LEU A 47 -25.06 -5.73 37.69
N SER A 48 -24.61 -6.71 36.90
CA SER A 48 -25.25 -8.03 36.79
C SER A 48 -24.29 -9.16 37.21
N PRO A 49 -24.80 -10.27 37.79
CA PRO A 49 -23.99 -11.42 38.20
C PRO A 49 -23.38 -12.20 37.01
N PHE A 50 -23.63 -11.79 35.76
CA PHE A 50 -23.19 -12.46 34.53
C PHE A 50 -22.02 -11.77 33.82
N LEU A 51 -21.16 -11.10 34.57
CA LEU A 51 -19.96 -10.39 34.09
C LEU A 51 -19.11 -11.18 33.08
N LEU A 52 -18.82 -12.45 33.38
CA LEU A 52 -18.02 -13.33 32.52
C LEU A 52 -18.71 -13.63 31.17
N THR A 53 -20.02 -13.83 31.18
CA THR A 53 -20.82 -14.10 29.98
C THR A 53 -20.88 -12.87 29.08
N ASN A 54 -21.06 -11.68 29.67
CA ASN A 54 -21.12 -10.41 28.94
C ASN A 54 -19.76 -10.05 28.31
N LEU A 55 -18.66 -10.32 29.02
CA LEU A 55 -17.29 -10.17 28.52
C LEU A 55 -17.04 -11.06 27.29
N LEU A 56 -17.42 -12.34 27.37
CA LEU A 56 -17.25 -13.28 26.27
C LEU A 56 -18.08 -12.87 25.05
N ILE A 57 -19.34 -12.47 25.25
CA ILE A 57 -20.23 -12.03 24.15
C ILE A 57 -19.68 -10.77 23.46
N ALA A 58 -19.13 -9.82 24.22
CA ALA A 58 -18.55 -8.60 23.66
C ALA A 58 -17.20 -8.85 22.96
N ALA A 59 -16.37 -9.74 23.50
CA ALA A 59 -15.02 -10.00 22.99
C ALA A 59 -15.00 -10.94 21.78
N LEU A 60 -15.89 -11.93 21.70
CA LEU A 60 -15.90 -12.93 20.63
C LEU A 60 -15.97 -12.33 19.22
N PRO A 61 -16.90 -11.40 18.89
CA PRO A 61 -17.00 -10.85 17.54
C PRO A 61 -15.79 -9.99 17.17
N ILE A 62 -15.20 -9.28 18.13
CA ILE A 62 -13.99 -8.47 17.91
C ILE A 62 -12.81 -9.38 17.61
N LEU A 63 -12.63 -10.43 18.41
CA LEU A 63 -11.56 -11.41 18.22
C LEU A 63 -11.74 -12.14 16.89
N PHE A 64 -12.95 -12.56 16.56
CA PHE A 64 -13.27 -13.21 15.29
C PHE A 64 -12.96 -12.31 14.09
N PHE A 65 -13.37 -11.03 14.15
CA PHE A 65 -13.06 -10.07 13.09
C PHE A 65 -11.56 -9.81 12.95
N ALA A 66 -10.84 -9.69 14.08
CA ALA A 66 -9.39 -9.51 14.08
C ALA A 66 -8.66 -10.72 13.47
N ILE A 67 -9.09 -11.94 13.80
CA ILE A 67 -8.54 -13.18 13.25
C ILE A 67 -8.79 -13.25 11.74
N ILE A 68 -10.02 -12.99 11.28
CA ILE A 68 -10.33 -13.01 9.85
C ILE A 68 -9.54 -11.93 9.11
N TYR A 69 -9.50 -10.71 9.64
CA TYR A 69 -8.77 -9.61 9.02
C TYR A 69 -7.28 -9.91 8.93
N GLY A 70 -6.67 -10.43 10.01
CA GLY A 70 -5.28 -10.89 10.02
C GLY A 70 -5.03 -12.01 9.02
N PHE A 71 -5.93 -13.00 8.94
CA PHE A 71 -5.83 -14.10 7.98
C PHE A 71 -5.88 -13.62 6.53
N ILE A 72 -6.80 -12.70 6.21
CA ILE A 72 -6.89 -12.11 4.87
C ILE A 72 -5.58 -11.40 4.52
N LEU A 73 -5.06 -10.56 5.42
CA LEU A 73 -3.84 -9.81 5.16
C LEU A 73 -2.61 -10.71 5.03
N VAL A 74 -2.44 -11.70 5.90
CA VAL A 74 -1.20 -12.50 5.95
C VAL A 74 -1.21 -13.66 4.95
N VAL A 75 -2.38 -14.22 4.64
CA VAL A 75 -2.46 -15.43 3.79
C VAL A 75 -3.04 -15.11 2.43
N ILE A 76 -4.21 -14.46 2.37
CA ILE A 76 -4.96 -14.29 1.13
C ILE A 76 -4.30 -13.24 0.22
N VAL A 77 -3.97 -12.06 0.76
CA VAL A 77 -3.35 -10.97 -0.01
C VAL A 77 -2.05 -11.42 -0.69
N PRO A 78 -1.03 -11.93 0.03
CA PRO A 78 0.23 -12.27 -0.63
C PRO A 78 0.07 -13.43 -1.61
N SER A 79 -0.75 -14.44 -1.29
CA SER A 79 -0.98 -15.58 -2.20
C SER A 79 -1.66 -15.14 -3.49
N LYS A 80 -2.71 -14.31 -3.40
CA LYS A 80 -3.42 -13.78 -4.57
C LYS A 80 -2.52 -12.87 -5.39
N THR A 81 -1.78 -11.97 -4.73
CA THR A 81 -0.89 -11.01 -5.39
C THR A 81 0.26 -11.71 -6.11
N ARG A 82 0.89 -12.72 -5.49
CA ARG A 82 1.90 -13.57 -6.16
C ARG A 82 1.33 -14.30 -7.38
N ARG A 83 0.09 -14.80 -7.29
CA ARG A 83 -0.58 -15.45 -8.41
C ARG A 83 -0.84 -14.47 -9.57
N VAL A 84 -1.31 -13.26 -9.28
CA VAL A 84 -1.50 -12.21 -10.31
C VAL A 84 -0.15 -11.87 -10.96
N PHE A 85 0.90 -11.69 -10.16
CA PHE A 85 2.24 -11.45 -10.68
C PHE A 85 2.71 -12.57 -11.62
N ALA A 86 2.50 -13.84 -11.24
CA ALA A 86 2.84 -14.98 -12.07
C ALA A 86 2.06 -15.04 -13.39
N GLN A 87 0.82 -14.56 -13.41
CA GLN A 87 -0.04 -14.53 -14.59
C GLN A 87 0.26 -13.34 -15.52
N GLN A 88 0.67 -12.20 -14.99
CA GLN A 88 0.95 -10.99 -15.75
C GLN A 88 2.42 -10.92 -16.17
N LYS A 89 2.72 -11.48 -17.35
CA LYS A 89 4.08 -11.45 -17.93
C LYS A 89 4.62 -10.03 -18.14
N SER A 90 3.74 -9.05 -18.37
CA SER A 90 4.12 -7.63 -18.48
C SER A 90 4.76 -7.06 -17.22
N LEU A 91 4.36 -7.51 -16.03
CA LEU A 91 4.99 -7.08 -14.78
C LEU A 91 6.36 -7.73 -14.56
N GLN A 92 6.63 -8.86 -15.21
CA GLN A 92 7.89 -9.61 -15.07
C GLN A 92 8.97 -9.13 -16.04
N ALA A 93 8.57 -8.40 -17.08
CA ALA A 93 9.48 -7.85 -18.08
C ALA A 93 10.42 -6.81 -17.46
N GLN A 94 11.62 -6.71 -18.00
CA GLN A 94 12.51 -5.60 -17.68
C GLN A 94 12.00 -4.33 -18.35
N TYR A 95 12.04 -3.22 -17.62
CA TYR A 95 11.68 -1.92 -18.16
C TYR A 95 12.64 -0.86 -17.65
N GLU A 96 12.89 0.13 -18.49
CA GLU A 96 13.70 1.29 -18.21
C GLU A 96 12.78 2.49 -17.96
N ILE A 97 13.08 3.26 -16.93
CA ILE A 97 12.34 4.47 -16.59
C ILE A 97 13.27 5.65 -16.72
N VAL A 98 12.85 6.64 -17.49
CA VAL A 98 13.56 7.90 -17.67
C VAL A 98 12.73 9.01 -17.04
N ILE A 99 13.28 9.62 -15.98
CA ILE A 99 12.66 10.73 -15.27
C ILE A 99 13.26 12.03 -15.79
N SER A 100 12.43 12.79 -16.48
CA SER A 100 12.68 14.15 -16.95
C SER A 100 11.95 15.15 -16.04
N PRO A 101 12.23 16.47 -16.15
CA PRO A 101 11.57 17.47 -15.31
C PRO A 101 10.03 17.39 -15.36
N ASP A 102 9.45 17.27 -16.56
CA ASP A 102 7.99 17.34 -16.71
C ASP A 102 7.35 16.00 -17.08
N THR A 103 8.16 14.97 -17.38
CA THR A 103 7.66 13.69 -17.89
C THR A 103 8.38 12.50 -17.29
N ILE A 104 7.63 11.43 -17.07
CA ILE A 104 8.15 10.09 -16.75
C ILE A 104 7.91 9.21 -17.96
N GLU A 105 8.98 8.65 -18.51
CA GLU A 105 8.93 7.73 -19.64
C GLU A 105 9.31 6.33 -19.16
N THR A 106 8.55 5.32 -19.57
CA THR A 106 8.78 3.92 -19.26
C THR A 106 8.87 3.15 -20.57
N THR A 107 10.00 2.49 -20.79
CA THR A 107 10.27 1.69 -21.99
C THR A 107 10.41 0.23 -21.58
N SER A 108 9.64 -0.65 -22.21
CA SER A 108 9.73 -2.10 -22.04
C SER A 108 9.69 -2.79 -23.40
N GLU A 109 9.89 -4.11 -23.43
CA GLU A 109 9.73 -4.90 -24.66
C GLU A 109 8.33 -4.77 -25.30
N GLN A 110 7.33 -4.40 -24.51
CA GLN A 110 5.93 -4.29 -24.94
C GLN A 110 5.59 -2.92 -25.51
N GLY A 111 6.49 -1.94 -25.35
CA GLY A 111 6.32 -0.59 -25.85
C GLY A 111 6.86 0.47 -24.89
N THR A 112 6.76 1.71 -25.35
CA THR A 112 7.15 2.91 -24.63
C THR A 112 5.90 3.69 -24.23
N SER A 113 5.82 4.07 -22.96
CA SER A 113 4.81 4.96 -22.41
C SER A 113 5.48 6.23 -21.92
N ARG A 114 4.93 7.39 -22.28
CA ARG A 114 5.40 8.69 -21.79
C ARG A 114 4.24 9.43 -21.17
N MET A 115 4.39 9.81 -19.91
CA MET A 115 3.34 10.42 -19.10
C MET A 115 3.83 11.75 -18.53
N ALA A 116 2.98 12.76 -18.52
CA ALA A 116 3.30 14.02 -17.87
C ALA A 116 3.27 13.80 -16.36
N ILE A 117 4.16 14.47 -15.61
CA ILE A 117 4.14 14.38 -14.14
C ILE A 117 2.80 14.87 -13.57
N ALA A 118 2.17 15.83 -14.26
CA ALA A 118 0.85 16.36 -13.93
C ALA A 118 -0.31 15.35 -14.10
N ASP A 119 -0.11 14.25 -14.84
CA ASP A 119 -1.13 13.19 -15.00
C ASP A 119 -1.26 12.33 -13.74
N PHE A 120 -0.28 12.42 -12.82
CA PHE A 120 -0.32 11.75 -11.53
C PHE A 120 -0.95 12.67 -10.50
N TYR A 121 -1.94 12.19 -9.75
CA TYR A 121 -2.65 13.01 -8.75
C TYR A 121 -2.18 12.76 -7.32
N LYS A 122 -1.43 11.69 -7.07
CA LYS A 122 -0.81 11.40 -5.77
C LYS A 122 0.33 10.41 -5.88
N TYR A 123 1.13 10.37 -4.83
CA TYR A 123 2.09 9.29 -4.59
C TYR A 123 2.05 8.83 -3.13
N LYS A 124 2.50 7.60 -2.90
CA LYS A 124 2.69 7.02 -1.57
C LYS A 124 4.12 6.56 -1.41
N VAL A 125 4.71 6.82 -0.26
CA VAL A 125 6.07 6.40 0.08
C VAL A 125 6.00 5.29 1.13
N GLY A 126 6.47 4.10 0.77
CA GLY A 126 6.72 3.01 1.70
C GLY A 126 8.18 2.95 2.12
N LYS A 127 8.51 2.00 2.99
CA LYS A 127 9.90 1.73 3.41
C LYS A 127 10.77 1.27 2.23
N ASP A 128 10.20 0.42 1.39
CA ASP A 128 10.92 -0.32 0.36
C ASP A 128 10.63 0.14 -1.07
N LEU A 129 9.55 0.91 -1.27
CA LEU A 129 9.10 1.32 -2.60
C LEU A 129 8.23 2.58 -2.56
N VAL A 130 8.13 3.25 -3.69
CA VAL A 130 7.24 4.39 -3.92
C VAL A 130 6.18 3.99 -4.95
N LEU A 131 4.94 4.43 -4.74
CA LEU A 131 3.83 4.24 -5.66
C LEU A 131 3.38 5.58 -6.21
N LEU A 132 3.27 5.67 -7.55
CA LEU A 132 2.82 6.84 -8.27
C LEU A 132 1.47 6.55 -8.92
N TYR A 133 0.43 7.31 -8.59
CA TYR A 133 -0.95 6.99 -8.99
C TYR A 133 -1.41 7.86 -10.15
N GLN A 134 -1.72 7.21 -11.26
CA GLN A 134 -2.42 7.83 -12.39
C GLN A 134 -3.93 7.86 -12.12
N SER A 135 -4.47 6.83 -11.48
CA SER A 135 -5.88 6.75 -11.09
C SER A 135 -6.03 6.07 -9.72
N GLN A 136 -7.26 5.82 -9.27
CA GLN A 136 -7.46 5.10 -8.01
C GLN A 136 -7.01 3.63 -8.10
N ALA A 137 -7.13 3.03 -9.28
CA ALA A 137 -6.81 1.63 -9.52
C ALA A 137 -5.45 1.41 -10.20
N LEU A 138 -4.91 2.43 -10.86
CA LEU A 138 -3.65 2.34 -11.61
C LEU A 138 -2.53 3.11 -10.92
N PHE A 139 -1.43 2.41 -10.68
CA PHE A 139 -0.22 2.97 -10.12
C PHE A 139 1.03 2.35 -10.74
N HIS A 140 2.09 3.14 -10.77
CA HIS A 140 3.44 2.72 -11.11
C HIS A 140 4.22 2.50 -9.81
N MET A 141 5.07 1.49 -9.78
CA MET A 141 5.84 1.13 -8.60
C MET A 141 7.33 1.29 -8.86
N PHE A 142 8.01 1.89 -7.88
CA PHE A 142 9.42 2.22 -7.92
C PHE A 142 10.09 1.62 -6.68
N PRO A 143 10.62 0.39 -6.77
CA PRO A 143 11.35 -0.21 -5.67
C PRO A 143 12.60 0.61 -5.31
N ARG A 144 12.86 0.85 -4.03
CA ARG A 144 14.04 1.60 -3.59
C ARG A 144 15.36 0.95 -4.04
N ARG A 145 15.37 -0.38 -4.20
CA ARG A 145 16.53 -1.16 -4.66
C ARG A 145 16.93 -0.93 -6.12
N VAL A 146 16.09 -0.28 -6.94
CA VAL A 146 16.43 -0.02 -8.35
C VAL A 146 17.16 1.31 -8.54
N PHE A 147 17.26 2.12 -7.48
CA PHE A 147 18.06 3.33 -7.49
C PHE A 147 19.52 2.97 -7.18
N ASP A 148 20.45 3.52 -7.95
CA ASP A 148 21.88 3.25 -7.81
C ASP A 148 22.42 3.72 -6.45
N SER A 149 21.85 4.79 -5.92
CA SER A 149 22.21 5.32 -4.61
C SER A 149 21.00 5.82 -3.80
N GLU A 150 21.20 5.91 -2.48
CA GLU A 150 20.26 6.58 -1.58
C GLU A 150 20.08 8.07 -1.90
N THR A 151 21.09 8.68 -2.51
CA THR A 151 21.02 10.07 -2.97
C THR A 151 20.04 10.20 -4.12
N ASP A 152 20.08 9.28 -5.10
CA ASP A 152 19.15 9.28 -6.25
C ASP A 152 17.72 9.03 -5.79
N PHE A 153 17.54 8.13 -4.82
CA PHE A 153 16.23 7.89 -4.23
C PHE A 153 15.68 9.16 -3.55
N LYS A 154 16.51 9.88 -2.78
CA LYS A 154 16.12 11.15 -2.16
C LYS A 154 15.82 12.23 -3.20
N GLN A 155 16.64 12.34 -4.25
CA GLN A 155 16.39 13.28 -5.35
C GLN A 155 15.06 12.98 -6.04
N PHE A 156 14.72 11.71 -6.25
CA PHE A 156 13.42 11.31 -6.77
C PHE A 156 12.28 11.72 -5.84
N LEU A 157 12.41 11.55 -4.53
CA LEU A 157 11.39 12.00 -3.57
C LEU A 157 11.22 13.53 -3.58
N THR A 158 12.31 14.28 -3.61
CA THR A 158 12.26 15.75 -3.73
C THR A 158 11.61 16.18 -5.05
N TYR A 159 11.90 15.48 -6.14
CA TYR A 159 11.27 15.69 -7.43
C TYR A 159 9.74 15.48 -7.36
N LEU A 160 9.29 14.40 -6.73
CA LEU A 160 7.87 14.13 -6.54
C LEU A 160 7.21 15.18 -5.65
N GLU A 161 7.88 15.60 -4.57
CA GLU A 161 7.34 16.60 -3.65
C GLU A 161 7.17 17.97 -4.32
N ALA A 162 8.14 18.37 -5.16
CA ALA A 162 8.08 19.62 -5.89
C ALA A 162 6.92 19.67 -6.91
N ASN A 163 6.56 18.53 -7.52
CA ASN A 163 5.54 18.47 -8.58
C ASN A 163 4.15 18.06 -8.08
N LEU A 164 4.06 17.21 -7.06
CA LEU A 164 2.81 16.60 -6.58
C LEU A 164 2.44 17.01 -5.14
N GLY A 165 3.30 17.79 -4.48
CA GLY A 165 3.14 18.16 -3.07
C GLY A 165 3.51 17.03 -2.12
N HIS A 166 2.97 17.04 -0.90
CA HIS A 166 3.35 16.05 0.12
C HIS A 166 2.81 14.62 -0.16
N PRO A 167 3.53 13.58 0.28
CA PRO A 167 3.11 12.19 0.07
C PRO A 167 1.79 11.89 0.80
N ARG A 168 0.91 11.10 0.16
CA ARG A 168 -0.31 10.61 0.81
C ARG A 168 -0.02 9.33 1.61
N ASN A 169 -0.69 9.19 2.75
CA ASN A 169 -0.63 8.01 3.62
C ASN A 169 -1.50 6.85 3.10
#